data_AF-A0A845PX48-F1
#
_entry.id   AF-A0A845PX48-F1
#
_cell.length_a   1.000
_cell.length_b   1.000
_cell.length_c   1.000
_cell.angle_alpha   90.00
_cell.angle_beta   90.00
_cell.angle_gamma   90.00
#
_symmetry.space_group_name_H-M   'P 1'
#
loop_
_entity.id
_entity.type
_entity.pdbx_description
1 polymer ?
#
loop_
_entity_poly.entity_id
_entity_poly.type
_entity_poly.pdbx_seq_one_letter_code
_entity_poly.pdbx_strand_id
1 'polypeptide(L)'
;MKPLALSWIMNPYMQYFCGRVFFEHDFPCDPSNFVHFRKRIGEKGVEEIFSYSVNMQDSKMRTSKFVLSDTTVQENNTTFSTDAKLCKKVIDYCNEIAEKEGIKQRQRYTEVSKQVVRDTYNGKHPKRAKTARKSQRQIKRIDMRLIGELQRNFNLVQQEFYKDVLTLYTKAVTQKRNDTDKIYSLHKPCTRCIAKGKAHKQYEFGNKVGLIMTSNKGKKIILGIK
;
A
#
# COMPACT_ATOMS: atom_id res chain seq x y z
N MET A 1 -17.99 0.30 -7.99
CA MET A 1 -17.88 -0.72 -6.91
C MET A 1 -18.91 -0.35 -5.88
N LYS A 2 -19.92 -1.20 -5.61
CA LYS A 2 -20.95 -0.91 -4.60
C LYS A 2 -20.33 -1.02 -3.20
N PRO A 3 -20.74 -0.19 -2.22
CA PRO A 3 -20.24 -0.29 -0.86
C PRO A 3 -20.70 -1.59 -0.20
N LEU A 4 -19.91 -2.08 0.78
CA LEU A 4 -20.11 -3.38 1.44
C LEU A 4 -21.54 -3.56 1.99
N ALA A 5 -22.11 -2.51 2.58
CA ALA A 5 -23.49 -2.52 3.09
C ALA A 5 -24.52 -2.82 1.98
N LEU A 6 -24.36 -2.19 0.81
CA LEU A 6 -25.22 -2.48 -0.34
C LEU A 6 -25.02 -3.91 -0.87
N SER A 7 -23.78 -4.41 -0.86
CA SER A 7 -23.51 -5.80 -1.22
C SER A 7 -24.11 -6.80 -0.24
N TRP A 8 -24.11 -6.51 1.06
CA TRP A 8 -24.70 -7.35 2.10
C TRP A 8 -26.21 -7.53 1.91
N ILE A 9 -26.93 -6.41 1.77
CA ILE A 9 -28.39 -6.39 1.61
C ILE A 9 -28.83 -7.15 0.36
N MET A 10 -28.02 -7.13 -0.70
CA MET A 10 -28.36 -7.77 -1.98
C MET A 10 -27.87 -9.23 -2.10
N ASN A 11 -27.06 -9.74 -1.17
CA ASN A 11 -26.35 -11.01 -1.35
C ASN A 11 -26.63 -12.01 -0.22
N PRO A 12 -27.63 -12.91 -0.40
CA PRO A 12 -27.95 -13.96 0.57
C PRO A 12 -26.77 -14.88 0.88
N TYR A 13 -25.94 -15.18 -0.12
CA TYR A 13 -24.76 -16.05 0.07
C TYR A 13 -23.72 -15.41 0.98
N MET A 14 -23.55 -14.09 0.91
CA MET A 14 -22.66 -13.35 1.79
C MET A 14 -23.15 -13.39 3.24
N GLN A 15 -24.46 -13.25 3.45
CA GLN A 15 -25.06 -13.31 4.78
C GLN A 15 -24.93 -14.71 5.39
N TYR A 16 -25.21 -15.75 4.60
CA TYR A 16 -25.02 -17.14 5.00
C TYR A 16 -23.56 -17.45 5.36
N PHE A 17 -22.62 -16.99 4.54
CA PHE A 17 -21.19 -17.15 4.83
C PHE A 17 -20.77 -16.49 6.15
N CYS A 18 -21.38 -15.34 6.49
CA CYS A 18 -21.18 -14.66 7.76
C CYS A 18 -22.01 -15.24 8.93
N GLY A 19 -22.62 -16.41 8.74
CA GLY A 19 -23.31 -17.17 9.79
C GLY A 19 -24.74 -16.71 10.06
N ARG A 20 -25.38 -15.98 9.14
CA ARG A 20 -26.81 -15.66 9.25
C ARG A 20 -27.66 -16.81 8.77
N VAL A 21 -28.68 -17.14 9.56
CA VAL A 21 -29.66 -18.19 9.26
C VAL A 21 -30.82 -17.64 8.44
N PHE A 22 -31.19 -16.38 8.68
CA PHE A 22 -32.26 -15.68 7.98
C PHE A 22 -31.70 -14.54 7.13
N PHE A 23 -32.44 -14.19 6.08
CA PHE A 23 -32.08 -13.07 5.23
C PHE A 23 -32.39 -11.75 5.94
N GLU A 24 -31.37 -10.93 6.12
CA GLU A 24 -31.44 -9.62 6.78
C GLU A 24 -31.40 -8.51 5.73
N HIS A 25 -32.27 -7.52 5.87
CA HIS A 25 -32.33 -6.36 4.96
C HIS A 25 -31.51 -5.18 5.43
N ASP A 26 -30.94 -5.26 6.64
CA ASP A 26 -30.10 -4.23 7.24
C ASP A 26 -28.67 -4.73 7.43
N PHE A 27 -27.71 -3.80 7.33
CA PHE A 27 -26.32 -4.12 7.58
C PHE A 27 -26.09 -4.18 9.11
N PRO A 28 -25.47 -5.25 9.64
CA PRO A 28 -25.47 -5.53 11.09
C PRO A 28 -24.63 -4.57 11.94
N CYS A 29 -23.89 -3.66 11.32
CA CYS A 29 -23.08 -2.65 12.01
C CYS A 29 -22.90 -1.42 11.14
N ASP A 30 -22.57 -0.26 11.73
CA ASP A 30 -22.19 0.90 10.92
C ASP A 30 -20.93 0.57 10.08
N PRO A 31 -20.87 0.89 8.77
CA PRO A 31 -19.70 0.62 7.94
C PRO A 31 -18.38 1.18 8.50
N SER A 32 -18.46 2.29 9.25
CA SER A 32 -17.32 2.94 9.89
C SER A 32 -16.80 2.14 11.08
N ASN A 33 -17.62 1.28 11.69
CA ASN A 33 -17.22 0.48 12.85
C ASN A 33 -16.02 -0.42 12.54
N PHE A 34 -15.88 -0.96 11.33
CA PHE A 34 -14.68 -1.72 10.96
C PHE A 34 -13.41 -0.86 10.97
N VAL A 35 -13.51 0.40 10.52
CA VAL A 35 -12.38 1.34 10.53
C VAL A 35 -12.01 1.71 11.97
N HIS A 36 -13.02 1.98 12.80
CA HIS A 36 -12.82 2.28 14.23
C HIS A 36 -12.26 1.07 14.99
N PHE A 37 -12.79 -0.13 14.75
CA PHE A 37 -12.32 -1.37 15.32
C PHE A 37 -10.85 -1.62 14.97
N ARG A 38 -10.49 -1.55 13.69
CA ARG A 38 -9.10 -1.71 13.23
C ARG A 38 -8.15 -0.71 13.87
N LYS A 39 -8.55 0.56 13.97
CA LYS A 39 -7.75 1.59 14.65
C LYS A 39 -7.61 1.34 16.15
N ARG A 40 -8.65 0.80 16.79
CA ARG A 40 -8.69 0.52 18.23
C ARG A 40 -7.79 -0.65 18.62
N ILE A 41 -7.87 -1.77 17.88
CA ILE A 41 -7.06 -2.97 18.19
C ILE A 41 -5.59 -2.80 17.81
N GLY A 42 -5.31 -1.93 16.82
CA GLY A 42 -3.95 -1.69 16.34
C GLY A 42 -3.27 -2.94 15.77
N GLU A 43 -1.94 -2.89 15.65
CA GLU A 43 -1.15 -4.03 15.16
C GLU A 43 -1.15 -5.19 16.16
N LYS A 44 -0.97 -4.88 17.46
CA LYS A 44 -0.95 -5.88 18.54
C LYS A 44 -2.24 -6.72 18.60
N GLY A 45 -3.40 -6.08 18.52
CA GLY A 45 -4.66 -6.82 18.57
C GLY A 45 -4.92 -7.66 17.31
N VAL A 46 -4.42 -7.22 16.14
CA VAL A 46 -4.47 -8.05 14.93
C VAL A 46 -3.54 -9.26 15.05
N GLU A 47 -2.35 -9.09 15.62
CA GLU A 47 -1.42 -10.20 15.92
C GLU A 47 -2.03 -11.20 16.90
N GLU A 48 -2.71 -10.74 17.95
CA GLU A 48 -3.42 -11.62 18.88
C GLU A 48 -4.53 -12.41 18.18
N ILE A 49 -5.41 -11.75 17.41
CA ILE A 49 -6.46 -12.43 16.64
C ILE A 49 -5.85 -13.49 15.71
N PHE A 50 -4.75 -13.15 15.05
CA PHE A 50 -4.04 -14.10 14.20
C PHE A 50 -3.50 -15.28 15.01
N SER A 51 -2.87 -15.04 16.16
CA SER A 51 -2.35 -16.10 17.05
C SER A 51 -3.46 -17.04 17.52
N TYR A 52 -4.62 -16.51 17.93
CA TYR A 52 -5.78 -17.32 18.31
C TYR A 52 -6.28 -18.15 17.14
N SER A 53 -6.34 -17.58 15.93
CA SER A 53 -6.78 -18.31 14.74
C SER A 53 -5.86 -19.49 14.40
N VAL A 54 -4.56 -19.35 14.65
CA VAL A 54 -3.57 -20.42 14.49
C VAL A 54 -3.76 -21.48 15.57
N ASN A 55 -3.87 -21.07 16.84
CA ASN A 55 -4.06 -21.97 17.98
C ASN A 55 -5.35 -22.80 17.87
N MET A 56 -6.44 -22.21 17.37
CA MET A 56 -7.70 -22.94 17.12
C MET A 56 -7.55 -24.08 16.10
N GLN A 57 -6.51 -24.03 15.25
CA GLN A 57 -6.25 -25.02 14.21
C GLN A 57 -5.20 -26.07 14.61
N ASP A 58 -4.53 -25.91 15.75
CA ASP A 58 -3.35 -26.69 16.18
C ASP A 58 -3.64 -28.19 16.34
N SER A 59 -4.84 -28.56 16.81
CA SER A 59 -5.27 -29.98 16.91
C SER A 59 -5.29 -30.72 15.56
N LYS A 60 -5.45 -30.01 14.44
CA LYS A 60 -5.55 -30.58 13.08
C LYS A 60 -4.23 -30.51 12.30
N MET A 61 -3.32 -29.60 12.66
CA MET A 61 -1.99 -29.47 12.05
C MET A 61 -1.14 -30.75 12.20
N ARG A 62 -1.28 -31.47 13.33
CA ARG A 62 -0.50 -32.68 13.65
C ARG A 62 -0.75 -33.88 12.72
N THR A 63 -1.75 -33.81 11.84
CA THR A 63 -2.19 -34.96 11.03
C THR A 63 -1.49 -35.06 9.67
N SER A 64 -0.88 -33.99 9.16
CA SER A 64 -0.28 -34.00 7.81
C SER A 64 1.19 -34.40 7.84
N LYS A 65 1.54 -35.50 7.16
CA LYS A 65 2.94 -35.97 7.00
C LYS A 65 3.75 -35.15 5.98
N PHE A 66 3.09 -34.39 5.10
CA PHE A 66 3.72 -33.61 4.05
C PHE A 66 3.32 -32.14 4.10
N VAL A 67 4.21 -31.31 3.58
CA VAL A 67 4.09 -29.86 3.54
C VAL A 67 4.25 -29.38 2.11
N LEU A 68 3.36 -28.49 1.68
CA LEU A 68 3.42 -27.78 0.40
C LEU A 68 4.18 -26.47 0.60
N SER A 69 5.18 -26.23 -0.24
CA SER A 69 5.88 -24.96 -0.30
C SER A 69 5.53 -24.28 -1.63
N ASP A 70 4.91 -23.12 -1.58
CA ASP A 70 4.61 -22.32 -2.77
C ASP A 70 5.06 -20.87 -2.55
N THR A 71 5.52 -20.20 -3.60
CA THR A 71 5.88 -18.77 -3.51
C THR A 71 4.73 -17.94 -4.08
N THR A 72 4.19 -17.04 -3.27
CA THR A 72 3.13 -16.13 -3.69
C THR A 72 3.58 -14.69 -3.58
N VAL A 73 2.77 -13.77 -4.08
CA VAL A 73 3.00 -12.33 -3.96
C VAL A 73 1.98 -11.79 -2.98
N GLN A 74 2.45 -11.29 -1.84
CA GLN A 74 1.58 -10.55 -0.94
C GLN A 74 1.38 -9.16 -1.51
N GLU A 75 0.21 -8.91 -2.08
CA GLU A 75 -0.10 -7.62 -2.69
C GLU A 75 -0.07 -6.50 -1.65
N ASN A 76 0.73 -5.48 -1.93
CA ASN A 76 0.73 -4.24 -1.18
C ASN A 76 -0.11 -3.21 -1.91
N ASN A 77 -0.93 -2.45 -1.16
CA ASN A 77 -1.66 -1.31 -1.72
C ASN A 77 -0.67 -0.19 -2.13
N THR A 78 -0.15 -0.32 -3.34
CA THR A 78 0.97 0.46 -3.84
C THR A 78 0.64 0.99 -5.22
N THR A 79 1.45 1.95 -5.64
CA THR A 79 1.21 2.72 -6.85
C THR A 79 2.36 2.52 -7.81
N PHE A 80 2.14 2.71 -9.11
CA PHE A 80 3.20 2.47 -10.10
C PHE A 80 4.39 3.40 -9.84
N SER A 81 5.62 2.91 -10.02
CA SER A 81 6.84 3.61 -9.59
C SER A 81 7.07 4.98 -10.27
N THR A 82 6.65 5.13 -11.53
CA THR A 82 6.71 6.41 -12.26
C THR A 82 5.41 7.22 -12.20
N ASP A 83 4.52 6.90 -11.26
CA ASP A 83 3.25 7.60 -11.08
C ASP A 83 3.44 8.87 -10.24
N ALA A 84 2.75 9.95 -10.63
CA ALA A 84 2.73 11.20 -9.88
C ALA A 84 2.17 11.02 -8.46
N LYS A 85 1.39 9.97 -8.22
CA LYS A 85 0.94 9.61 -6.87
C LYS A 85 2.08 9.26 -5.91
N LEU A 86 3.16 8.62 -6.38
CA LEU A 86 4.32 8.32 -5.54
C LEU A 86 5.06 9.61 -5.18
N CYS A 87 5.28 10.48 -6.17
CA CYS A 87 5.83 11.82 -6.00
C CYS A 87 5.00 12.63 -4.99
N LYS A 88 3.67 12.65 -5.11
CA LYS A 88 2.81 13.32 -4.13
C LYS A 88 3.03 12.83 -2.69
N LYS A 89 3.20 11.51 -2.49
CA LYS A 89 3.48 10.99 -1.15
C LYS A 89 4.81 11.52 -0.61
N VAL A 90 5.83 11.69 -1.46
CA VAL A 90 7.09 12.33 -1.05
C VAL A 90 6.85 13.76 -0.56
N ILE A 91 6.04 14.56 -1.27
CA ILE A 91 5.63 15.91 -0.83
C ILE A 91 4.96 15.86 0.54
N ASP A 92 3.98 14.97 0.71
CA ASP A 92 3.23 14.83 1.96
C ASP A 92 4.19 14.50 3.13
N TYR A 93 5.09 13.52 2.94
CA TYR A 93 6.08 13.17 3.97
C TYR A 93 7.10 14.27 4.24
N CYS A 94 7.55 15.00 3.23
CA CYS A 94 8.46 16.14 3.43
C CYS A 94 7.80 17.23 4.29
N ASN A 95 6.50 17.46 4.10
CA ASN A 95 5.74 18.41 4.92
C ASN A 95 5.56 17.90 6.36
N GLU A 96 5.30 16.61 6.55
CA GLU A 96 5.23 15.99 7.88
C GLU A 96 6.57 16.12 8.63
N ILE A 97 7.70 15.87 7.95
CA ILE A 97 9.03 16.02 8.55
C ILE A 97 9.30 17.49 8.89
N ALA A 98 8.98 18.43 7.99
CA ALA A 98 9.15 19.85 8.27
C ALA A 98 8.34 20.30 9.50
N GLU A 99 7.11 19.82 9.63
CA GLU A 99 6.25 20.13 10.76
C GLU A 99 6.79 19.55 12.07
N LYS A 100 7.23 18.30 12.05
CA LYS A 100 7.81 17.61 13.21
C LYS A 100 9.09 18.29 13.71
N GLU A 101 9.94 18.73 12.79
CA GLU A 101 11.23 19.38 13.09
C GLU A 101 11.11 20.91 13.26
N GLY A 102 9.90 21.48 13.14
CA GLY A 102 9.67 22.92 13.28
C GLY A 102 10.30 23.79 12.17
N ILE A 103 10.55 23.22 11.00
CA ILE A 103 11.21 23.92 9.88
C ILE A 103 10.20 24.78 9.13
N LYS A 104 10.50 26.07 9.02
CA LYS A 104 9.73 27.00 8.19
C LYS A 104 9.98 26.70 6.71
N GLN A 105 8.95 26.20 6.03
CA GLN A 105 8.96 25.98 4.58
C GLN A 105 8.48 27.24 3.86
N ARG A 106 9.09 27.55 2.71
CA ARG A 106 8.63 28.62 1.81
C ARG A 106 7.20 28.38 1.33
N GLN A 107 6.87 27.13 1.02
CA GLN A 107 5.54 26.74 0.55
C GLN A 107 5.32 25.23 0.74
N ARG A 108 4.15 24.83 1.25
CA ARG A 108 3.79 23.41 1.49
C ARG A 108 3.36 22.62 0.23
N TYR A 109 2.93 23.30 -0.84
CA TYR A 109 2.44 22.69 -2.10
C TYR A 109 1.32 21.64 -1.96
N THR A 110 0.56 21.63 -0.85
CA THR A 110 -0.50 20.64 -0.57
C THR A 110 -1.60 20.65 -1.63
N GLU A 111 -2.13 21.82 -1.98
CA GLU A 111 -3.18 21.93 -3.02
C GLU A 111 -2.62 21.76 -4.44
N VAL A 112 -1.45 22.34 -4.70
CA VAL A 112 -0.78 22.25 -6.00
C VAL A 112 -0.48 20.79 -6.34
N SER A 113 0.05 20.01 -5.40
CA SER A 113 0.36 18.60 -5.63
C SER A 113 -0.88 17.76 -5.95
N LYS A 114 -2.02 18.01 -5.27
CA LYS A 114 -3.30 17.36 -5.58
C LYS A 114 -3.74 17.64 -7.01
N GLN A 115 -3.71 18.91 -7.42
CA GLN A 115 -4.11 19.30 -8.77
C GLN A 115 -3.18 18.72 -9.83
N VAL A 116 -1.87 18.78 -9.60
CA VAL A 116 -0.87 18.22 -10.51
C VAL A 116 -1.07 16.72 -10.71
N VAL A 117 -1.39 15.97 -9.64
CA VAL A 117 -1.73 14.53 -9.75
C VAL A 117 -3.00 14.34 -10.59
N ARG A 118 -4.06 15.13 -10.37
CA ARG A 118 -5.29 15.06 -11.18
C ARG A 118 -5.00 15.31 -12.66
N ASP A 119 -4.11 16.25 -12.98
CA ASP A 119 -3.76 16.58 -14.35
C ASP A 119 -2.98 15.47 -15.07
N THR A 120 -2.33 14.56 -14.33
CA THR A 120 -1.70 13.36 -14.91
C THR A 120 -2.70 12.29 -15.35
N TYR A 121 -3.99 12.43 -14.98
CA TYR A 121 -5.02 11.47 -15.35
C TYR A 121 -5.16 11.33 -16.88
N ASN A 122 -5.34 10.08 -17.31
CA ASN A 122 -5.49 9.68 -18.70
C ASN A 122 -4.41 10.25 -19.63
N GLY A 123 -3.15 10.29 -19.18
CA GLY A 123 -2.02 10.82 -19.95
C GLY A 123 -1.69 10.06 -21.24
N LYS A 124 -2.32 8.90 -21.49
CA LYS A 124 -2.21 8.17 -22.76
C LYS A 124 -3.07 8.80 -23.87
N HIS A 125 -4.11 9.56 -23.52
CA HIS A 125 -4.98 10.20 -24.50
C HIS A 125 -4.24 11.36 -25.22
N PRO A 126 -4.27 11.45 -26.56
CA PRO A 126 -3.50 12.44 -27.33
C PRO A 126 -3.68 13.88 -26.85
N LYS A 127 -4.93 14.30 -26.61
CA LYS A 127 -5.26 15.66 -26.10
C LYS A 127 -4.72 15.96 -24.70
N ARG A 128 -4.51 14.94 -23.86
CA ARG A 128 -4.07 15.08 -22.45
C ARG A 128 -2.58 14.81 -22.27
N ALA A 129 -1.93 14.13 -23.22
CA ALA A 129 -0.56 13.67 -23.11
C ALA A 129 0.44 14.81 -22.83
N LYS A 130 0.28 15.97 -23.50
CA LYS A 130 1.14 17.14 -23.26
C LYS A 130 0.99 17.68 -21.83
N THR A 131 -0.24 17.83 -21.37
CA THR A 131 -0.56 18.30 -20.01
C THR A 131 -0.05 17.33 -18.96
N ALA A 132 -0.33 16.03 -19.10
CA ALA A 132 0.11 15.00 -18.17
C ALA A 132 1.64 14.96 -18.04
N ARG A 133 2.39 15.04 -19.16
CA ARG A 133 3.86 15.10 -19.13
C ARG A 133 4.37 16.37 -18.44
N LYS A 134 3.73 17.53 -18.69
CA LYS A 134 4.08 18.79 -18.01
C LYS A 134 3.87 18.66 -16.50
N SER A 135 2.72 18.14 -16.09
CA SER A 135 2.37 17.92 -14.68
C SER A 135 3.33 16.93 -14.00
N GLN A 136 3.71 15.84 -14.65
CA GLN A 136 4.74 14.91 -14.14
C GLN A 136 6.10 15.59 -13.96
N ARG A 137 6.52 16.49 -14.86
CA ARG A 137 7.76 17.27 -14.67
C ARG A 137 7.62 18.31 -13.56
N GLN A 138 6.42 18.87 -13.37
CA GLN A 138 6.14 19.85 -12.34
C GLN A 138 6.20 19.22 -10.95
N ILE A 139 5.58 18.05 -10.73
CA ILE A 139 5.60 17.40 -9.43
C ILE A 139 7.02 17.04 -9.00
N LYS A 140 7.83 16.48 -9.91
CA LYS A 140 9.25 16.16 -9.64
C LYS A 140 10.07 17.40 -9.26
N ARG A 141 9.78 18.55 -9.87
CA ARG A 141 10.44 19.82 -9.51
C ARG A 141 10.05 20.30 -8.12
N ILE A 142 8.80 20.12 -7.73
CA ILE A 142 8.32 20.44 -6.39
C ILE A 142 8.98 19.52 -5.35
N ASP A 143 9.02 18.21 -5.61
CA ASP A 143 9.67 17.23 -4.74
C ASP A 143 11.13 17.57 -4.48
N MET A 144 11.92 17.73 -5.55
CA MET A 144 13.36 18.02 -5.41
C MET A 144 13.61 19.36 -4.71
N ARG A 145 12.71 20.33 -4.88
CA ARG A 145 12.77 21.60 -4.16
C ARG A 145 12.55 21.41 -2.66
N LEU A 146 11.54 20.65 -2.27
CA LEU A 146 11.22 20.38 -0.86
C LEU A 146 12.30 19.53 -0.19
N ILE A 147 12.78 18.48 -0.85
CA ILE A 147 13.91 17.65 -0.37
C ILE A 147 15.13 18.53 -0.13
N GLY A 148 15.49 19.38 -1.10
CA GLY A 148 16.63 20.28 -0.96
C GLY A 148 16.42 21.36 0.11
N GLU A 149 15.19 21.84 0.30
CA GLU A 149 14.86 22.80 1.35
C GLU A 149 15.00 22.20 2.75
N LEU A 150 14.54 20.96 2.94
CA LEU A 150 14.79 20.21 4.18
C LEU A 150 16.28 20.03 4.43
N GLN A 151 17.04 19.55 3.43
CA GLN A 151 18.48 19.33 3.57
C GLN A 151 19.26 20.59 3.94
N ARG A 152 18.88 21.76 3.43
CA ARG A 152 19.55 23.03 3.74
C ARG A 152 19.21 23.57 5.13
N ASN A 153 18.00 23.27 5.62
CA ASN A 153 17.51 23.77 6.89
C ASN A 153 17.75 22.80 8.06
N PHE A 154 18.21 21.58 7.79
CA PHE A 154 18.56 20.61 8.82
C PHE A 154 19.86 20.95 9.52
N ASN A 155 19.89 20.66 10.82
CA ASN A 155 21.12 20.59 11.61
C ASN A 155 21.88 19.29 11.30
N LEU A 156 23.17 19.21 11.63
CA LEU A 156 24.00 18.03 11.37
C LEU A 156 23.40 16.71 11.90
N VAL A 157 22.81 16.76 13.11
CA VAL A 157 22.16 15.59 13.74
C VAL A 157 20.94 15.15 12.94
N GLN A 158 20.08 16.08 12.53
CA GLN A 158 18.89 15.80 11.72
C GLN A 158 19.29 15.27 10.33
N GLN A 159 20.36 15.82 9.76
CA GLN A 159 20.84 15.42 8.44
C GLN A 159 21.31 13.96 8.43
N GLU A 160 22.05 13.52 9.46
CA GLU A 160 22.45 12.11 9.57
C GLU A 160 21.23 11.21 9.86
N PHE A 161 20.31 11.66 10.73
CA PHE A 161 19.10 10.90 11.07
C PHE A 161 18.18 10.66 9.85
N TYR A 162 17.96 11.68 9.02
CA TYR A 162 17.06 11.60 7.85
C TYR A 162 17.78 11.21 6.54
N LYS A 163 19.08 10.91 6.58
CA LYS A 163 19.90 10.61 5.41
C LYS A 163 19.32 9.49 4.55
N ASP A 164 19.01 8.35 5.15
CA ASP A 164 18.46 7.18 4.44
C ASP A 164 17.05 7.44 3.90
N VAL A 165 16.25 8.21 4.64
CA VAL A 165 14.89 8.58 4.22
C VAL A 165 14.93 9.52 3.01
N LEU A 166 15.79 10.54 3.05
CA LEU A 166 15.92 11.51 1.95
C LEU A 166 16.58 10.89 0.71
N THR A 167 17.52 9.96 0.88
CA THR A 167 18.07 9.21 -0.27
C THR A 167 17.01 8.34 -0.92
N LEU A 168 16.16 7.67 -0.12
CA LEU A 168 14.99 6.93 -0.62
C LEU A 168 14.03 7.85 -1.40
N TYR A 169 13.69 9.01 -0.85
CA TYR A 169 12.79 9.97 -1.52
C TYR A 169 13.39 10.49 -2.82
N THR A 170 14.68 10.83 -2.81
CA THR A 170 15.40 11.26 -4.00
C THR A 170 15.39 10.18 -5.08
N LYS A 171 15.67 8.91 -4.73
CA LYS A 171 15.59 7.77 -5.66
C LYS A 171 14.16 7.60 -6.21
N ALA A 172 13.14 7.70 -5.37
CA ALA A 172 11.73 7.56 -5.78
C ALA A 172 11.29 8.64 -6.79
N VAL A 173 11.83 9.86 -6.68
CA VAL A 173 11.50 10.99 -7.57
C VAL A 173 12.29 10.92 -8.88
N THR A 174 13.57 10.55 -8.80
CA THR A 174 14.51 10.58 -9.93
C THR A 174 14.45 9.34 -10.83
N GLN A 175 13.93 8.21 -10.32
CA GLN A 175 13.83 6.96 -11.08
C GLN A 175 13.10 7.12 -12.43
N LYS A 176 13.62 6.42 -13.44
CA LYS A 176 13.14 6.35 -14.81
C LYS A 176 12.50 4.99 -15.09
N ARG A 177 11.85 4.87 -16.25
CA ARG A 177 11.13 3.64 -16.65
C ARG A 177 12.04 2.42 -16.71
N ASN A 178 13.25 2.60 -17.23
CA ASN A 178 14.20 1.52 -17.53
C ASN A 178 15.17 1.23 -16.38
N ASP A 179 15.03 1.92 -15.25
CA ASP A 179 15.88 1.69 -14.09
C ASP A 179 15.54 0.35 -13.44
N THR A 180 16.57 -0.29 -12.88
CA THR A 180 16.47 -1.47 -12.04
C THR A 180 16.19 -1.06 -10.59
N ASP A 181 15.65 -1.99 -9.78
CA ASP A 181 15.37 -1.77 -8.35
C ASP A 181 14.60 -0.46 -8.02
N LYS A 182 13.49 -0.26 -8.74
CA LYS A 182 12.61 0.88 -8.56
C LYS A 182 11.84 0.81 -7.25
N ILE A 183 11.59 1.97 -6.67
CA ILE A 183 10.77 2.13 -5.48
C ILE A 183 9.30 2.22 -5.90
N TYR A 184 8.49 1.29 -5.41
CA TYR A 184 7.03 1.26 -5.62
C TYR A 184 6.25 1.77 -4.40
N SER A 185 6.90 1.78 -3.23
CA SER A 185 6.30 2.20 -1.96
C SER A 185 7.34 2.80 -1.04
N LEU A 186 7.05 3.97 -0.48
CA LEU A 186 7.94 4.66 0.46
C LEU A 186 7.97 3.97 1.83
N HIS A 187 6.83 3.46 2.30
CA HIS A 187 6.73 2.75 3.58
C HIS A 187 7.13 1.27 3.50
N LYS A 188 7.19 0.70 2.29
CA LYS A 188 7.63 -0.69 2.04
C LYS A 188 8.61 -0.75 0.86
N PRO A 189 9.86 -0.29 1.02
CA PRO A 189 10.85 -0.21 -0.06
C PRO A 189 11.15 -1.56 -0.73
N CYS A 190 10.96 -2.66 -0.01
CA CYS A 190 11.14 -4.03 -0.52
C CYS A 190 10.06 -4.48 -1.52
N THR A 191 8.98 -3.69 -1.71
CA THR A 191 7.92 -4.03 -2.66
C THR A 191 8.49 -4.11 -4.08
N ARG A 192 8.14 -5.18 -4.80
CA ARG A 192 8.53 -5.39 -6.19
C ARG A 192 7.30 -5.38 -7.10
N CYS A 193 7.52 -4.98 -8.36
CA CYS A 193 6.55 -5.18 -9.43
C CYS A 193 6.84 -6.50 -10.13
N ILE A 194 5.85 -7.36 -10.18
CA ILE A 194 5.95 -8.69 -10.76
C ILE A 194 4.97 -8.75 -11.92
N ALA A 195 5.49 -8.94 -13.13
CA ALA A 195 4.65 -9.07 -14.32
C ALA A 195 3.86 -10.39 -14.24
N LYS A 196 2.56 -10.29 -14.50
CA LYS A 196 1.65 -11.42 -14.62
C LYS A 196 1.30 -11.58 -16.09
N GLY A 197 1.29 -12.81 -16.58
CA GLY A 197 0.87 -13.15 -17.94
C GLY A 197 -0.63 -13.05 -18.19
N LYS A 198 -1.40 -12.37 -17.33
CA LYS A 198 -2.87 -12.27 -17.42
C LYS A 198 -3.28 -10.95 -18.06
N ALA A 199 -4.15 -10.99 -19.07
CA ALA A 199 -4.61 -9.80 -19.79
C ALA A 199 -5.28 -8.75 -18.88
N HIS A 200 -6.13 -9.19 -17.94
CA HIS A 200 -6.88 -8.31 -17.04
C HIS A 200 -6.03 -7.73 -15.88
N LYS A 201 -4.91 -8.37 -15.51
CA LYS A 201 -4.02 -7.91 -14.45
C LYS A 201 -2.59 -8.23 -14.85
N GLN A 202 -1.94 -7.28 -15.51
CA GLN A 202 -0.59 -7.43 -16.06
C GLN A 202 0.52 -7.36 -15.01
N TYR A 203 0.25 -6.78 -13.84
CA TYR A 203 1.25 -6.60 -12.78
C TYR A 203 0.63 -6.83 -11.41
N GLU A 204 1.40 -7.46 -10.52
CA GLU A 204 1.16 -7.50 -9.08
C GLU A 204 2.28 -6.73 -8.39
N PHE A 205 1.92 -5.92 -7.41
CA PHE A 205 2.88 -5.16 -6.62
C PHE A 205 2.86 -5.72 -5.21
N GLY A 206 3.99 -6.27 -4.77
CA GLY A 206 4.02 -6.95 -3.50
C GLY A 206 5.40 -7.44 -3.13
N ASN A 207 5.49 -7.94 -1.91
CA ASN A 207 6.64 -8.72 -1.50
C ASN A 207 6.42 -10.15 -1.97
N LYS A 208 7.46 -10.77 -2.53
CA LYS A 208 7.43 -12.19 -2.79
C LYS A 208 7.57 -12.89 -1.44
N VAL A 209 6.62 -13.75 -1.11
CA VAL A 209 6.58 -14.50 0.15
C VAL A 209 6.50 -15.99 -0.14
N GLY A 210 7.29 -16.78 0.57
CA GLY A 210 7.16 -18.23 0.62
C GLY A 210 6.04 -18.60 1.60
N LEU A 211 5.03 -19.30 1.11
CA LEU A 211 3.98 -19.88 1.93
C LEU A 211 4.25 -21.36 2.10
N ILE A 212 4.29 -21.78 3.35
CA ILE A 212 4.42 -23.18 3.74
C ILE A 212 3.05 -23.61 4.26
N MET A 213 2.44 -24.62 3.65
CA MET A 213 1.07 -25.06 3.96
C MET A 213 0.98 -26.57 4.16
N THR A 214 -0.01 -27.04 4.91
CA THR A 214 -0.31 -28.48 5.01
C THR A 214 -0.84 -29.06 3.69
N SER A 215 -0.52 -30.33 3.41
CA SER A 215 -0.92 -31.01 2.15
C SER A 215 -2.33 -31.64 2.16
N ASN A 216 -3.10 -31.47 3.23
CA ASN A 216 -4.37 -32.18 3.41
C ASN A 216 -5.42 -31.73 2.37
N LYS A 217 -6.14 -32.71 1.78
CA LYS A 217 -7.27 -32.42 0.89
C LYS A 217 -8.40 -31.73 1.69
N GLY A 218 -8.77 -30.52 1.28
CA GLY A 218 -9.84 -29.72 1.89
C GLY A 218 -9.34 -28.43 2.53
N LYS A 219 -8.78 -28.50 3.74
CA LYS A 219 -8.35 -27.33 4.51
C LYS A 219 -6.82 -27.23 4.54
N LYS A 220 -6.27 -26.28 3.77
CA LYS A 220 -4.85 -25.94 3.80
C LYS A 220 -4.60 -24.92 4.92
N ILE A 221 -3.69 -25.26 5.83
CA ILE A 221 -3.32 -24.39 6.96
C ILE A 221 -1.94 -23.81 6.65
N ILE A 222 -1.75 -22.51 6.87
CA ILE A 222 -0.45 -21.84 6.72
C ILE A 222 0.38 -22.17 7.97
N LEU A 223 1.50 -22.88 7.77
CA LEU A 223 2.47 -23.26 8.80
C LEU A 223 3.56 -22.18 8.97
N GLY A 224 3.85 -21.43 7.92
CA GLY A 224 4.87 -20.39 7.94
C GLY A 224 4.81 -19.50 6.71
N ILE A 225 5.24 -18.26 6.90
CA ILE A 225 5.43 -17.26 5.84
C ILE A 225 6.90 -16.82 5.91
N LYS A 226 7.60 -16.90 4.78
CA LYS A 226 9.02 -16.50 4.65
C LYS A 226 9.19 -15.41 3.61
#